data_AF-A0A449IS81-F1
#
_entry.id   AF-A0A449IS81-F1
#
_cell.length_a   1.000
_cell.length_b   1.000
_cell.length_c   1.000
_cell.angle_alpha   90.00
_cell.angle_beta   90.00
_cell.angle_gamma   90.00
#
_symmetry.space_group_name_H-M   'P 1'
#
loop_
_entity.id
_entity.type
_entity.pdbx_description
1 polymer ?
#
loop_
_entity_poly.entity_id
_entity_poly.type
_entity_poly.pdbx_seq_one_letter_code
_entity_poly.pdbx_strand_id
1 'polypeptide(L)'
;MLPNLVVATCWGIPMITTSTETNSSCADRTFWVRSMEDRCSVFTHRTTDIDHQAASLTGWEQVYDQLSPGKYEGCLTEYCIDDLQLVREQANQSMHQMGNAWKGSRTFIIPMQQKGTARFGTQIIDAACPVTLAPERELDFRTPTNMDVMAVVVCSETISNYSKLTE
;
A
#
# COMPACT_ATOMS: atom_id res chain seq x y z
N MET A 1 -0.69 -32.87 -14.02
CA MET A 1 -1.71 -33.08 -12.98
C MET A 1 -2.81 -32.06 -13.26
N LEU A 2 -4.00 -32.50 -13.64
CA LEU A 2 -5.10 -31.64 -14.08
C LEU A 2 -5.71 -30.90 -12.88
N PRO A 3 -6.15 -29.62 -12.99
CA PRO A 3 -6.78 -28.93 -11.89
C PRO A 3 -8.21 -29.46 -11.65
N ASN A 4 -8.63 -29.45 -10.39
CA ASN A 4 -9.94 -29.95 -9.95
C ASN A 4 -11.07 -29.01 -10.42
N LEU A 5 -12.06 -29.56 -11.11
CA LEU A 5 -13.30 -28.87 -11.48
C LEU A 5 -14.22 -28.81 -10.25
N VAL A 6 -14.58 -27.60 -9.79
CA VAL A 6 -15.67 -27.42 -8.81
C VAL A 6 -16.89 -26.87 -9.54
N VAL A 7 -17.99 -27.64 -9.52
CA VAL A 7 -19.28 -27.25 -10.10
C VAL A 7 -20.18 -26.79 -8.97
N ALA A 8 -20.40 -25.48 -8.84
CA ALA A 8 -21.45 -24.93 -7.98
C ALA A 8 -22.63 -24.49 -8.85
N THR A 9 -23.81 -25.04 -8.61
CA THR A 9 -25.04 -24.72 -9.35
C THR A 9 -25.92 -23.76 -8.56
N CYS A 10 -26.13 -22.57 -9.10
CA CYS A 10 -27.32 -21.75 -8.85
C CYS A 10 -27.81 -21.22 -10.21
N TRP A 11 -29.06 -21.56 -10.57
CA TRP A 11 -29.75 -21.14 -11.80
C TRP A 11 -29.19 -21.63 -13.14
N GLY A 12 -29.06 -22.95 -13.33
CA GLY A 12 -29.25 -23.61 -14.64
C GLY A 12 -28.38 -23.20 -15.84
N ILE A 13 -27.39 -22.31 -15.69
CA ILE A 13 -26.46 -21.88 -16.74
C ILE A 13 -25.06 -22.35 -16.31
N PRO A 14 -24.36 -23.16 -17.11
CA PRO A 14 -22.99 -23.53 -16.79
C PRO A 14 -22.08 -22.31 -17.00
N MET A 15 -21.77 -21.59 -15.92
CA MET A 15 -20.60 -20.72 -15.89
C MET A 15 -19.37 -21.59 -15.67
N ILE A 16 -18.53 -21.72 -16.71
CA ILE A 16 -17.16 -22.18 -16.55
C ILE A 16 -16.41 -21.03 -15.89
N THR A 17 -16.31 -21.07 -14.56
CA THR A 17 -15.35 -20.22 -13.85
C THR A 17 -14.03 -20.97 -13.85
N THR A 18 -13.10 -20.55 -14.70
CA THR A 18 -11.69 -20.89 -14.48
C THR A 18 -11.20 -20.00 -13.36
N SER A 19 -11.41 -20.38 -12.09
CA SER A 19 -10.53 -19.90 -11.04
C SER A 19 -9.16 -20.55 -11.30
N THR A 20 -8.31 -19.85 -12.06
CA THR A 20 -6.89 -20.01 -11.83
C THR A 20 -6.65 -19.49 -10.42
N GLU A 21 -6.70 -20.39 -9.42
CA GLU A 21 -6.00 -20.19 -8.15
C GLU A 21 -4.52 -20.02 -8.51
N THR A 22 -4.14 -18.78 -8.87
CA THR A 22 -2.76 -18.39 -8.91
C THR A 22 -2.30 -18.46 -7.46
N ASN A 23 -1.53 -19.49 -7.16
CA ASN A 23 -0.97 -19.86 -5.87
C ASN A 23 0.04 -18.78 -5.40
N SER A 24 -0.42 -17.53 -5.30
CA SER A 24 0.40 -16.36 -5.10
C SER A 24 0.71 -16.21 -3.62
N SER A 25 1.95 -15.86 -3.32
CA SER A 25 2.39 -15.58 -1.96
C SER A 25 1.86 -14.26 -1.42
N CYS A 26 1.34 -13.39 -2.31
CA CYS A 26 0.68 -12.15 -1.94
C CYS A 26 -0.72 -12.42 -1.39
N ALA A 27 -1.19 -11.59 -0.44
CA ALA A 27 -2.55 -11.69 0.08
C ALA A 27 -3.61 -11.71 -1.04
N ASP A 28 -4.74 -12.38 -0.81
CA ASP A 28 -5.77 -12.60 -1.82
C ASP A 28 -6.18 -11.29 -2.51
N ARG A 29 -6.26 -11.30 -3.83
CA ARG A 29 -6.17 -10.12 -4.71
C ARG A 29 -7.47 -9.33 -4.85
N THR A 30 -8.52 -9.75 -4.16
CA THR A 30 -9.88 -9.18 -4.26
C THR A 30 -10.28 -8.30 -3.07
N PHE A 31 -9.38 -8.06 -2.12
CA PHE A 31 -9.73 -7.44 -0.84
C PHE A 31 -10.19 -5.97 -0.91
N TRP A 32 -9.91 -5.24 -1.99
CA TRP A 32 -10.05 -3.77 -2.02
C TRP A 32 -11.07 -3.23 -3.03
N VAL A 33 -11.75 -4.11 -3.77
CA VAL A 33 -12.68 -3.77 -4.84
C VAL A 33 -14.11 -4.11 -4.41
N ARG A 34 -15.04 -3.17 -4.60
CA ARG A 34 -16.44 -3.33 -4.16
C ARG A 34 -17.27 -4.29 -5.04
N SER A 35 -16.85 -4.53 -6.29
CA SER A 35 -17.51 -5.39 -7.28
C SER A 35 -16.50 -5.95 -8.29
N MET A 36 -16.70 -7.16 -8.82
CA MET A 36 -15.88 -7.73 -9.91
C MET A 36 -15.86 -6.90 -11.21
N GLU A 37 -16.79 -5.97 -11.37
CA GLU A 37 -16.87 -5.06 -12.53
C GLU A 37 -16.00 -3.81 -12.36
N ASP A 38 -15.72 -3.41 -11.12
CA ASP A 38 -14.84 -2.29 -10.84
C ASP A 38 -13.41 -2.81 -10.83
N ARG A 39 -12.54 -2.38 -11.75
CA ARG A 39 -11.10 -2.74 -11.64
C ARG A 39 -10.30 -1.79 -10.76
N CYS A 40 -10.96 -0.76 -10.22
CA CYS A 40 -10.34 0.30 -9.45
C CYS A 40 -11.33 0.81 -8.41
N SER A 41 -10.89 0.90 -7.16
CA SER A 41 -11.56 1.69 -6.13
C SER A 41 -10.68 2.88 -5.75
N VAL A 42 -11.33 3.99 -5.39
CA VAL A 42 -10.64 5.16 -4.86
C VAL A 42 -11.29 5.58 -3.56
N PHE A 43 -10.45 5.86 -2.56
CA PHE A 43 -10.87 6.40 -1.29
C PHE A 43 -10.07 7.66 -0.99
N THR A 44 -10.69 8.62 -0.31
CA THR A 44 -9.99 9.79 0.23
C THR A 44 -10.47 10.03 1.64
N HIS A 45 -9.52 10.07 2.56
CA HIS A 45 -9.72 10.36 3.95
C HIS A 45 -9.07 11.68 4.31
N ARG A 46 -9.77 12.49 5.11
CA ARG A 46 -9.20 13.67 5.76
C ARG A 46 -9.49 13.56 7.24
N THR A 47 -8.49 13.82 8.06
CA THR A 47 -8.59 13.68 9.51
C THR A 47 -7.76 14.72 10.24
N THR A 48 -8.15 15.00 11.48
CA THR A 48 -7.37 15.80 12.43
C THR A 48 -6.81 14.94 13.56
N ASP A 49 -6.86 13.62 13.39
CA ASP A 49 -6.41 12.60 14.32
C ASP A 49 -5.42 11.68 13.59
N ILE A 50 -4.22 11.56 14.16
CA ILE A 50 -3.11 10.81 13.58
C ILE A 50 -3.36 9.30 13.61
N ASP A 51 -4.06 8.80 14.62
CA ASP A 51 -4.39 7.38 14.74
C ASP A 51 -5.40 6.98 13.66
N HIS A 52 -6.36 7.86 13.38
CA HIS A 52 -7.28 7.68 12.25
C HIS A 52 -6.57 7.76 10.90
N GLN A 53 -5.52 8.59 10.76
CA GLN A 53 -4.72 8.59 9.55
C GLN A 53 -4.05 7.22 9.35
N ALA A 54 -3.37 6.70 10.37
CA ALA A 54 -2.69 5.40 10.31
C ALA A 54 -3.66 4.27 9.94
N ALA A 55 -4.85 4.25 10.56
CA ALA A 55 -5.89 3.25 10.32
C ALA A 55 -6.62 3.39 8.97
N SER A 56 -6.46 4.52 8.27
CA SER A 56 -7.16 4.77 7.00
C SER A 56 -6.53 4.08 5.79
N LEU A 57 -5.32 3.53 5.94
CA LEU A 57 -4.59 2.87 4.87
C LEU A 57 -4.99 1.40 4.77
N THR A 58 -5.55 1.00 3.63
CA THR A 58 -6.24 -0.28 3.54
C THR A 58 -5.25 -1.44 3.43
N GLY A 59 -5.39 -2.45 4.29
CA GLY A 59 -4.52 -3.64 4.29
C GLY A 59 -3.14 -3.46 4.92
N TRP A 60 -2.90 -2.29 5.51
CA TRP A 60 -1.72 -2.04 6.31
C TRP A 60 -2.02 -2.28 7.79
N GLU A 61 -1.03 -2.80 8.49
CA GLU A 61 -1.02 -2.91 9.95
C GLU A 61 0.02 -1.93 10.48
N GLN A 62 -0.42 -0.75 10.92
CA GLN A 62 0.50 0.34 11.24
C GLN A 62 -0.01 1.28 12.34
N VAL A 63 0.93 1.98 12.96
CA VAL A 63 0.73 2.97 14.02
C VAL A 63 1.62 4.17 13.78
N TYR A 64 1.11 5.37 14.03
CA TYR A 64 1.81 6.62 13.78
C TYR A 64 1.95 7.43 15.07
N ASP A 65 3.16 7.88 15.38
CA ASP A 65 3.42 8.80 16.49
C ASP A 65 3.67 10.21 15.99
N GLN A 66 3.00 11.21 16.57
CA GLN A 66 3.26 12.61 16.26
C GLN A 66 4.53 13.08 16.97
N LEU A 67 5.48 13.61 16.21
CA LEU A 67 6.79 14.05 16.73
C LEU A 67 6.89 15.56 16.95
N SER A 68 6.16 16.37 16.18
CA SER A 68 6.15 17.83 16.32
C SER A 68 4.92 18.33 17.10
N PRO A 69 5.03 19.45 17.84
CA PRO A 69 3.88 20.03 18.53
C PRO A 69 2.87 20.65 17.56
N GLY A 70 1.60 20.63 17.92
CA GLY A 70 0.52 21.29 17.18
C GLY A 70 -0.63 20.34 16.86
N LYS A 71 -1.67 20.91 16.24
CA LYS A 71 -2.83 20.12 15.78
C LYS A 71 -2.45 19.33 14.53
N TYR A 72 -2.81 18.06 14.52
CA TYR A 72 -2.68 17.20 13.33
C TYR A 72 -3.73 17.55 12.29
N GLU A 73 -3.32 17.60 11.02
CA GLU A 73 -4.19 17.63 9.84
C GLU A 73 -3.54 16.76 8.74
N GLY A 74 -4.27 15.72 8.35
CA GLY A 74 -3.82 14.73 7.38
C GLY A 74 -4.82 14.55 6.25
N CYS A 75 -4.31 14.14 5.09
CA CYS A 75 -5.08 13.67 3.97
C CYS A 75 -4.43 12.42 3.40
N LEU A 76 -5.24 11.42 3.10
CA LEU A 76 -4.80 10.19 2.45
C LEU A 76 -5.75 9.93 1.28
N THR A 77 -5.21 9.78 0.09
CA THR A 77 -5.94 9.32 -1.09
C THR A 77 -5.34 8.00 -1.53
N GLU A 78 -6.18 6.99 -1.64
CA GLU A 78 -5.80 5.63 -1.99
C GLU A 78 -6.54 5.21 -3.26
N TYR A 79 -5.83 4.59 -4.19
CA TYR A 79 -6.36 3.91 -5.36
C TYR A 79 -5.94 2.45 -5.29
N CYS A 80 -6.92 1.54 -5.28
CA CYS A 80 -6.67 0.11 -5.35
C CYS A 80 -7.10 -0.39 -6.72
N ILE A 81 -6.14 -0.81 -7.55
CA ILE A 81 -6.31 -1.18 -8.95
C ILE A 81 -5.73 -2.57 -9.16
N ASP A 82 -6.56 -3.59 -9.31
CA ASP A 82 -6.12 -4.99 -9.45
C ASP A 82 -5.06 -5.34 -8.36
N ASP A 83 -3.79 -5.58 -8.73
CA ASP A 83 -2.67 -5.92 -7.81
C ASP A 83 -1.82 -4.71 -7.35
N LEU A 84 -2.30 -3.49 -7.61
CA LEU A 84 -1.59 -2.23 -7.36
C LEU A 84 -2.38 -1.38 -6.36
N GLN A 85 -1.69 -0.90 -5.33
CA GLN A 85 -2.22 0.12 -4.43
C GLN A 85 -1.34 1.38 -4.56
N LEU A 86 -1.95 2.47 -4.99
CA LEU A 86 -1.33 3.78 -5.07
C LEU A 86 -1.89 4.66 -3.96
N VAL A 87 -1.00 5.23 -3.16
CA VAL A 87 -1.37 6.04 -2.01
C VAL A 87 -0.68 7.37 -2.15
N ARG A 88 -1.42 8.46 -1.99
CA ARG A 88 -0.83 9.77 -1.74
C ARG A 88 -1.18 10.17 -0.32
N GLU A 89 -0.15 10.46 0.45
CA GLU A 89 -0.28 10.84 1.84
C GLU A 89 0.30 12.23 2.07
N GLN A 90 -0.48 13.06 2.75
CA GLN A 90 -0.09 14.42 3.14
C GLN A 90 -0.33 14.60 4.64
N ALA A 91 0.64 15.17 5.34
CA ALA A 91 0.52 15.47 6.76
C ALA A 91 1.26 16.75 7.13
N ASN A 92 0.64 17.61 7.92
CA ASN A 92 1.24 18.87 8.35
C ASN A 92 2.30 18.68 9.45
N GLN A 93 2.13 17.70 10.34
CA GLN A 93 3.05 17.43 11.44
C GLN A 93 4.12 16.40 11.06
N SER A 94 5.29 16.53 11.70
CA SER A 94 6.32 15.49 11.69
C SER A 94 5.79 14.27 12.45
N MET A 95 6.01 13.09 11.90
CA MET A 95 5.52 11.83 12.44
C MET A 95 6.53 10.70 12.29
N HIS A 96 6.37 9.67 13.12
CA HIS A 96 7.02 8.38 12.99
C HIS A 96 5.96 7.35 12.59
N GLN A 97 6.08 6.80 11.40
CA GLN A 97 5.21 5.75 10.87
C GLN A 97 5.91 4.40 11.05
N MET A 98 5.21 3.45 11.68
CA MET A 98 5.69 2.10 11.91
C MET A 98 4.63 1.08 11.52
N GLY A 99 5.03 -0.02 10.88
CA GLY A 99 4.10 -1.08 10.56
C GLY A 99 4.46 -1.87 9.32
N ASN A 100 3.50 -2.62 8.80
CA ASN A 100 3.71 -3.50 7.66
C ASN A 100 2.66 -3.22 6.58
N ALA A 101 3.14 -3.20 5.35
CA ALA A 101 2.27 -3.31 4.18
C ALA A 101 1.66 -4.73 4.12
N TRP A 102 0.66 -4.90 3.28
CA TRP A 102 0.05 -6.21 3.07
C TRP A 102 1.08 -7.24 2.58
N LYS A 103 0.90 -8.48 3.04
CA LYS A 103 1.87 -9.58 2.87
C LYS A 103 2.28 -9.79 1.40
N GLY A 104 3.58 -10.01 1.17
CA GLY A 104 4.16 -10.23 -0.14
C GLY A 104 4.31 -8.98 -1.02
N SER A 105 3.90 -7.79 -0.54
CA SER A 105 4.08 -6.55 -1.29
C SER A 105 5.50 -6.03 -1.27
N ARG A 106 5.86 -5.33 -2.34
CA ARG A 106 6.97 -4.39 -2.37
C ARG A 106 6.40 -2.98 -2.41
N THR A 107 6.91 -2.12 -1.56
CA THR A 107 6.51 -0.71 -1.51
C THR A 107 7.61 0.16 -2.09
N PHE A 108 7.22 1.18 -2.84
CA PHE A 108 8.08 2.29 -3.27
C PHE A 108 7.50 3.58 -2.71
N ILE A 109 8.27 4.32 -1.92
CA ILE A 109 7.86 5.59 -1.33
C ILE A 109 8.63 6.69 -2.04
N ILE A 110 7.88 7.55 -2.70
CA ILE A 110 8.39 8.60 -3.57
C ILE A 110 8.04 9.95 -2.91
N PRO A 111 9.03 10.73 -2.48
CA PRO A 111 8.77 12.08 -2.00
C PRO A 111 8.21 12.95 -3.13
N MET A 112 7.05 13.55 -2.92
CA MET A 112 6.45 14.52 -3.85
C MET A 112 6.86 15.94 -3.45
N GLN A 113 6.88 16.20 -2.14
CA GLN A 113 7.46 17.39 -1.56
C GLN A 113 8.09 17.04 -0.22
N GLN A 114 9.34 17.45 -0.02
CA GLN A 114 10.06 17.25 1.23
C GLN A 114 10.74 18.55 1.65
N LYS A 115 10.21 19.18 2.71
CA LYS A 115 10.83 20.34 3.37
C LYS A 115 11.37 19.91 4.71
N GLY A 116 12.63 19.49 4.72
CA GLY A 116 13.31 19.01 5.92
C GLY A 116 13.90 17.62 5.73
N THR A 117 14.26 16.99 6.84
CA THR A 117 14.93 15.69 6.84
C THR A 117 13.91 14.56 7.01
N ALA A 118 13.88 13.66 6.05
CA ALA A 118 13.20 12.37 6.13
C ALA A 118 14.19 11.27 6.52
N ARG A 119 13.75 10.27 7.29
CA ARG A 119 14.59 9.12 7.68
C ARG A 119 13.84 7.81 7.58
N PHE A 120 14.47 6.82 6.96
CA PHE A 120 14.02 5.42 7.02
C PHE A 120 14.99 4.63 7.90
N GLY A 121 14.50 4.14 9.04
CA GLY A 121 15.33 3.61 10.11
C GLY A 121 16.44 4.59 10.49
N THR A 122 17.70 4.19 10.28
CA THR A 122 18.86 5.02 10.58
C THR A 122 19.32 5.90 9.41
N GLN A 123 18.75 5.73 8.22
CA GLN A 123 19.22 6.39 6.99
C GLN A 123 18.45 7.68 6.73
N ILE A 124 19.18 8.77 6.45
CA ILE A 124 18.60 10.02 5.94
C ILE A 124 18.35 9.86 4.45
N ILE A 125 17.18 10.28 4.00
CA ILE A 125 16.76 10.19 2.60
C ILE A 125 16.75 11.58 1.99
N ASP A 126 17.43 11.72 0.85
CA ASP A 126 17.39 12.92 0.02
C ASP A 126 15.97 13.12 -0.54
N ALA A 127 15.53 14.37 -0.63
CA ALA A 127 14.22 14.75 -1.15
C ALA A 127 13.93 14.22 -2.56
N ALA A 128 14.95 13.91 -3.36
CA ALA A 128 14.80 13.36 -4.72
C ALA A 128 14.95 11.83 -4.80
N CYS A 129 15.13 11.14 -3.67
CA CYS A 129 15.45 9.71 -3.65
C CYS A 129 14.23 8.87 -3.25
N PRO A 130 13.67 8.06 -4.17
CA PRO A 130 12.69 7.05 -3.81
C PRO A 130 13.30 5.98 -2.90
N VAL A 131 12.51 5.52 -1.93
CA VAL A 131 12.87 4.41 -1.04
C VAL A 131 12.03 3.20 -1.40
N THR A 132 12.61 2.00 -1.30
CA THR A 132 11.83 0.76 -1.43
C THR A 132 11.85 -0.04 -0.14
N LEU A 133 10.68 -0.53 0.24
CA LEU A 133 10.48 -1.51 1.30
C LEU A 133 10.32 -2.88 0.64
N ALA A 134 11.20 -3.81 0.99
CA ALA A 134 11.10 -5.19 0.54
C ALA A 134 9.93 -5.90 1.25
N PRO A 135 9.44 -7.02 0.70
CA PRO A 135 8.44 -7.86 1.35
C PRO A 135 8.80 -8.19 2.80
N GLU A 136 7.78 -8.16 3.66
CA GLU A 136 7.88 -8.49 5.09
C GLU A 136 8.90 -7.64 5.87
N ARG A 137 9.34 -6.52 5.31
CA ARG A 137 10.08 -5.51 6.05
C ARG A 137 9.12 -4.53 6.68
N GLU A 138 9.36 -4.24 7.95
CA GLU A 138 8.66 -3.22 8.68
C GLU A 138 9.05 -1.82 8.16
N LEU A 139 8.04 -0.99 7.94
CA LEU A 139 8.20 0.44 7.76
C LEU A 139 8.71 1.05 9.08
N ASP A 140 9.79 1.81 9.00
CA ASP A 140 10.23 2.70 10.08
C ASP A 140 10.56 4.03 9.43
N PHE A 141 9.55 4.90 9.31
CA PHE A 141 9.65 6.14 8.54
C PHE A 141 9.39 7.37 9.40
N ARG A 142 10.40 8.24 9.53
CA ARG A 142 10.27 9.54 10.19
C ARG A 142 10.23 10.65 9.16
N THR A 143 9.22 11.49 9.26
CA THR A 143 8.88 12.47 8.24
C THR A 143 9.10 13.89 8.78
N PRO A 144 9.49 14.86 7.94
CA PRO A 144 9.45 16.25 8.34
C PRO A 144 8.00 16.76 8.39
N THR A 145 7.78 17.93 8.99
CA THR A 145 6.51 18.65 8.87
C THR A 145 6.19 18.97 7.40
N ASN A 146 4.90 19.02 7.06
CA ASN A 146 4.40 19.26 5.70
C ASN A 146 4.94 18.24 4.69
N MET A 147 4.81 16.96 5.04
CA MET A 147 5.14 15.84 4.16
C MET A 147 4.08 15.71 3.04
N ASP A 148 4.54 15.44 1.82
CA ASP A 148 3.72 14.92 0.71
C ASP A 148 4.49 13.77 0.05
N VAL A 149 3.96 12.55 0.17
CA VAL A 149 4.58 11.34 -0.40
C VAL A 149 3.57 10.56 -1.22
N MET A 150 4.10 9.81 -2.18
CA MET A 150 3.36 8.83 -2.94
C MET A 150 3.95 7.45 -2.66
N ALA A 151 3.14 6.52 -2.19
CA ALA A 151 3.51 5.13 -2.06
C ALA A 151 2.89 4.31 -3.20
N VAL A 152 3.71 3.50 -3.86
CA VAL A 152 3.28 2.49 -4.82
C VAL A 152 3.53 1.14 -4.18
N VAL A 153 2.47 0.39 -3.90
CA VAL A 153 2.51 -0.91 -3.26
C VAL A 153 2.04 -1.94 -4.27
N VAL A 154 2.88 -2.93 -4.57
CA VAL A 154 2.60 -3.92 -5.63
C VAL A 154 3.04 -5.30 -5.20
N CYS A 155 2.35 -6.33 -5.69
CA CYS A 155 2.72 -7.70 -5.38
C CYS A 155 4.13 -8.00 -5.92
N SER A 156 4.98 -8.57 -5.07
CA SER A 156 6.38 -8.80 -5.44
C SER A 156 6.55 -9.85 -6.52
N GLU A 157 5.62 -10.79 -6.61
CA GLU A 157 5.59 -11.75 -7.72
C GLU A 157 5.26 -11.04 -9.04
N THR A 158 4.26 -10.14 -9.03
CA THR A 158 3.90 -9.33 -10.19
C THR A 158 5.08 -8.50 -10.67
N ILE A 159 5.74 -7.73 -9.80
CA ILE A 159 6.90 -6.93 -10.23
C ILE A 159 8.07 -7.80 -10.71
N SER A 160 8.28 -8.98 -10.11
CA SER A 160 9.33 -9.92 -10.56
C SER A 160 9.05 -10.49 -11.95
N ASN A 161 7.77 -10.72 -12.29
CA ASN A 161 7.37 -11.18 -13.63
C ASN A 161 7.57 -10.11 -14.71
N TYR A 162 7.51 -8.82 -14.35
CA TYR A 162 7.67 -7.69 -15.28
C TYR A 162 9.05 -7.02 -15.22
N SER A 163 9.97 -7.48 -14.37
CA SER A 163 11.31 -6.91 -14.23
C SER A 163 12.40 -7.95 -14.45
N LYS A 164 13.61 -7.47 -14.71
CA LYS A 164 14.82 -8.31 -14.71
C LYS A 164 15.60 -7.99 -13.46
N LEU A 165 15.93 -9.03 -12.69
CA LEU A 165 16.95 -8.90 -11.66
C LEU A 165 18.30 -8.72 -12.37
N THR A 166 18.98 -7.63 -12.07
CA THR A 166 20.38 -7.42 -12.47
C THR A 166 21.27 -7.85 -11.32
N GLU A 167 22.39 -8.48 -11.64
CA GLU A 167 23.41 -8.96 -10.68
C GLU A 167 24.09 -7.81 -9.91
#